data_AF-A0A1G0RIQ3-F1
#
_entry.id   AF-A0A1G0RIQ3-F1
#
_cell.length_a   1.000
_cell.length_b   1.000
_cell.length_c   1.000
_cell.angle_alpha   90.00
_cell.angle_beta   90.00
_cell.angle_gamma   90.00
#
_symmetry.space_group_name_H-M   'P 1'
#
loop_
_entity.id
_entity.type
_entity.pdbx_description
1 polymer ?
#
loop_
_entity_poly.entity_id
_entity_poly.type
_entity_poly.pdbx_seq_one_letter_code
_entity_poly.pdbx_strand_id
1 'polypeptide(L)'
;MKKYSIRMIILLSVIISILASCAEQKKEEFSFIIASDQRQHATQAYRTNKYTLGGFEAMKEIGQGSFIIINGDLDPPQATRELLDIVLGKDYPWYIVVGNHDAEKEENMEYLRNTPKGDGTHTINKGPSGCEETTYSFDRFDAHFVVLNLYYDGKSDRTLDGIVVPELLEWLENDLKQNDKKIIFVFGHEPIIPILDMDNGTVRHLGDAMDKYPDNTLKFLRMMLKYKVTAFFSGHTHCTSYGNVNGLWLINSGHIYGQESEFTPERLLVYLKREIPDYNNTLIEVVKHLSSVSESNMKEFKKLVFNLGYGIGEDYKNLSNEETIKRVNEFYTNCLKDESEIERYTKLFLEKTEWRKSTFLRITMNPEAPLLEIYRDKDYTGNYELKYSLSLTK
;
A
#
# COMPACT_ATOMS: atom_id res chain seq x y z
N MET A 1 -71.38 -25.33 -16.28
CA MET A 1 -69.92 -25.13 -16.41
C MET A 1 -69.67 -23.91 -17.27
N LYS A 2 -69.20 -22.80 -16.67
CA LYS A 2 -69.02 -21.50 -17.33
C LYS A 2 -67.82 -21.54 -18.29
N LYS A 3 -68.05 -21.19 -19.55
CA LYS A 3 -67.01 -20.97 -20.57
C LYS A 3 -66.21 -19.73 -20.20
N TYR A 4 -65.10 -19.90 -19.50
CA TYR A 4 -64.08 -18.85 -19.41
C TYR A 4 -63.42 -18.72 -20.78
N SER A 5 -63.48 -17.53 -21.36
CA SER A 5 -62.97 -17.25 -22.70
C SER A 5 -61.47 -17.48 -22.75
N ILE A 6 -61.02 -18.20 -23.79
CA ILE A 6 -59.60 -18.49 -24.09
C ILE A 6 -58.73 -17.22 -24.10
N ARG A 7 -59.33 -16.04 -24.32
CA ARG A 7 -58.65 -14.73 -24.25
C ARG A 7 -58.13 -14.37 -22.85
N MET A 8 -58.74 -14.86 -21.78
CA MET A 8 -58.34 -14.54 -20.40
C MET A 8 -57.17 -15.40 -19.90
N ILE A 9 -57.01 -16.61 -20.46
CA ILE A 9 -55.87 -17.51 -20.15
C ILE A 9 -54.61 -17.02 -20.87
N ILE A 10 -54.73 -16.52 -22.10
CA ILE A 10 -53.61 -15.96 -22.86
C ILE A 10 -53.09 -14.66 -22.21
N LEU A 11 -53.98 -13.80 -21.70
CA LEU A 11 -53.57 -12.57 -21.01
C LEU A 11 -52.83 -12.85 -19.69
N LEU A 12 -53.24 -13.90 -18.96
CA LEU A 12 -52.59 -14.30 -17.71
C LEU A 12 -51.20 -14.92 -17.95
N SER A 13 -51.05 -15.72 -19.02
CA SER A 13 -49.74 -16.26 -19.41
C SER A 13 -48.77 -15.19 -19.89
N VAL A 14 -49.25 -14.15 -20.59
CA VAL A 14 -48.38 -13.04 -21.03
C VAL A 14 -47.91 -12.18 -19.85
N ILE A 15 -48.75 -11.97 -18.83
CA ILE A 15 -48.38 -11.23 -17.61
C ILE A 15 -47.39 -12.03 -16.75
N ILE A 16 -47.51 -13.35 -16.67
CA ILE A 16 -46.56 -14.22 -15.96
C ILE A 16 -45.21 -14.28 -16.69
N SER A 17 -45.20 -14.27 -18.03
CA SER A 17 -43.96 -14.22 -18.83
C SER A 17 -43.24 -12.86 -18.75
N ILE A 18 -43.96 -11.76 -18.52
CA ILE A 18 -43.34 -10.44 -18.32
C ILE A 18 -42.79 -10.31 -16.89
N LEU A 19 -43.42 -10.93 -15.89
CA LEU A 19 -42.92 -10.94 -14.51
C LEU A 19 -41.73 -11.90 -14.30
N ALA A 20 -41.63 -12.98 -15.07
CA ALA A 20 -40.49 -13.91 -15.01
C ALA A 20 -39.23 -13.40 -15.74
N SER A 21 -39.33 -12.33 -16.55
CA SER A 21 -38.18 -11.71 -17.22
C SER A 21 -37.54 -10.57 -16.41
N CYS A 22 -38.10 -10.21 -15.25
CA CYS A 22 -37.39 -9.45 -14.22
C CYS A 22 -36.64 -10.41 -13.29
N ALA A 23 -35.92 -11.38 -13.85
CA ALA A 23 -34.77 -11.90 -13.14
C ALA A 23 -33.83 -10.71 -12.99
N GLU A 24 -33.78 -10.16 -11.78
CA GLU A 24 -32.83 -9.13 -11.36
C GLU A 24 -31.46 -9.60 -11.85
N GLN A 25 -31.01 -8.99 -12.95
CA GLN A 25 -29.73 -9.30 -13.56
C GLN A 25 -28.73 -8.92 -12.48
N LYS A 26 -28.23 -9.93 -11.76
CA LYS A 26 -27.29 -9.76 -10.66
C LYS A 26 -26.10 -9.02 -11.28
N LYS A 27 -26.10 -7.70 -11.12
CA LYS A 27 -25.10 -6.81 -11.70
C LYS A 27 -23.79 -7.38 -11.18
N GLU A 28 -22.91 -7.86 -12.07
CA GLU A 28 -21.64 -8.44 -11.64
C GLU A 28 -21.00 -7.47 -10.66
N GLU A 29 -20.71 -7.99 -9.47
CA GLU A 29 -20.21 -7.19 -8.38
C GLU A 29 -18.75 -6.83 -8.70
N PHE A 30 -18.58 -5.69 -9.36
CA PHE A 30 -17.27 -5.20 -9.75
C PHE A 30 -16.46 -4.88 -8.49
N SER A 31 -15.24 -5.40 -8.40
CA SER A 31 -14.34 -5.11 -7.29
C SER A 31 -12.92 -4.84 -7.80
N PHE A 32 -12.14 -4.11 -7.02
CA PHE A 32 -10.73 -3.84 -7.28
C PHE A 32 -9.92 -3.87 -6.00
N ILE A 33 -8.61 -4.04 -6.13
CA ILE A 33 -7.66 -4.12 -5.02
C ILE A 33 -6.83 -2.85 -4.92
N ILE A 34 -6.45 -2.48 -3.70
CA ILE A 34 -5.46 -1.44 -3.43
C ILE A 34 -4.37 -2.05 -2.57
N ALA A 35 -3.11 -1.80 -2.94
CA ALA A 35 -1.93 -2.18 -2.14
C ALA A 35 -0.86 -1.10 -2.29
N SER A 36 0.04 -0.97 -1.31
CA SER A 36 1.05 0.10 -1.29
C SER A 36 2.38 -0.41 -0.77
N ASP A 37 3.46 0.33 -1.03
CA ASP A 37 4.75 0.17 -0.34
C ASP A 37 5.30 -1.26 -0.43
N GLN A 38 5.33 -1.87 -1.63
CA GLN A 38 6.00 -3.18 -1.82
C GLN A 38 7.50 -3.06 -1.60
N ARG A 39 8.09 -1.93 -2.01
CA ARG A 39 9.53 -1.69 -2.00
C ARG A 39 10.27 -2.83 -2.74
N GLN A 40 11.54 -2.99 -2.39
CA GLN A 40 12.35 -4.15 -2.75
C GLN A 40 11.77 -5.52 -2.36
N HIS A 41 10.72 -5.62 -1.54
CA HIS A 41 10.18 -6.90 -1.09
C HIS A 41 9.39 -7.66 -2.18
N ALA A 42 9.13 -7.01 -3.32
CA ALA A 42 8.66 -7.68 -4.53
C ALA A 42 9.78 -8.41 -5.30
N THR A 43 11.05 -8.12 -5.02
CA THR A 43 12.19 -8.71 -5.74
C THR A 43 12.37 -10.20 -5.45
N GLN A 44 13.22 -10.88 -6.24
CA GLN A 44 13.48 -12.30 -6.08
C GLN A 44 14.04 -12.68 -4.70
N ALA A 45 14.83 -11.81 -4.05
CA ALA A 45 15.32 -12.03 -2.69
C ALA A 45 14.16 -12.12 -1.66
N TYR A 46 13.06 -11.44 -1.98
CA TYR A 46 11.73 -11.32 -1.35
C TYR A 46 10.82 -12.54 -1.42
N ARG A 47 11.10 -13.49 -2.32
CA ARG A 47 10.05 -14.36 -2.88
C ARG A 47 9.65 -15.53 -1.96
N THR A 48 9.06 -15.19 -0.81
CA THR A 48 8.40 -16.11 0.13
C THR A 48 7.07 -15.50 0.59
N ASN A 49 6.15 -16.33 1.07
CA ASN A 49 4.82 -15.90 1.53
C ASN A 49 4.86 -14.89 2.70
N LYS A 50 5.98 -14.75 3.40
CA LYS A 50 6.16 -13.75 4.48
C LYS A 50 6.27 -12.30 3.98
N TYR A 51 6.36 -12.11 2.67
CA TYR A 51 6.56 -10.80 2.02
C TYR A 51 5.43 -10.51 1.02
N THR A 52 5.67 -9.58 0.09
CA THR A 52 4.71 -9.19 -0.96
C THR A 52 4.07 -10.37 -1.69
N LEU A 53 4.79 -11.48 -1.87
CA LEU A 53 4.24 -12.70 -2.49
C LEU A 53 3.01 -13.21 -1.74
N GLY A 54 3.06 -13.32 -0.40
CA GLY A 54 1.92 -13.82 0.37
C GLY A 54 0.71 -12.89 0.30
N GLY A 55 0.96 -11.58 0.23
CA GLY A 55 -0.09 -10.59 -0.03
C GLY A 55 -0.80 -10.81 -1.36
N PHE A 56 -0.04 -11.03 -2.44
CA PHE A 56 -0.62 -11.29 -3.76
C PHE A 56 -1.29 -12.67 -3.85
N GLU A 57 -0.74 -13.70 -3.20
CA GLU A 57 -1.37 -15.02 -3.11
C GLU A 57 -2.70 -14.93 -2.36
N ALA A 58 -2.75 -14.20 -1.25
CA ALA A 58 -3.98 -13.97 -0.51
C ALA A 58 -5.03 -13.21 -1.35
N MET A 59 -4.64 -12.19 -2.12
CA MET A 59 -5.54 -11.51 -3.05
C MET A 59 -6.14 -12.50 -4.05
N LYS A 60 -5.34 -13.41 -4.61
CA LYS A 60 -5.80 -14.43 -5.55
C LYS A 60 -6.83 -15.37 -4.92
N GLU A 61 -6.59 -15.80 -3.69
CA GLU A 61 -7.46 -16.73 -2.96
C GLU A 61 -8.78 -16.08 -2.52
N ILE A 62 -8.72 -14.86 -1.99
CA ILE A 62 -9.87 -14.11 -1.49
C ILE A 62 -10.74 -13.58 -2.64
N GLY A 63 -10.10 -13.16 -3.73
CA GLY A 63 -10.75 -12.57 -4.89
C GLY A 63 -9.96 -11.36 -5.36
N GLN A 64 -9.17 -11.57 -6.42
CA GLN A 64 -8.18 -10.59 -6.88
C GLN A 64 -8.81 -9.29 -7.41
N GLY A 65 -10.12 -9.23 -7.65
CA GLY A 65 -10.77 -8.09 -8.29
C GLY A 65 -10.52 -8.05 -9.80
N SER A 66 -11.02 -6.99 -10.44
CA SER A 66 -10.87 -6.77 -11.89
C SER A 66 -9.57 -6.05 -12.26
N PHE A 67 -8.96 -5.35 -11.30
CA PHE A 67 -7.65 -4.71 -11.41
C PHE A 67 -7.12 -4.37 -10.01
N ILE A 68 -5.85 -4.00 -9.96
CA ILE A 68 -5.20 -3.46 -8.76
C ILE A 68 -4.72 -2.02 -8.97
N ILE A 69 -4.84 -1.19 -7.94
CA ILE A 69 -4.15 0.10 -7.86
C ILE A 69 -3.00 -0.06 -6.88
N ILE A 70 -1.77 0.12 -7.37
CA ILE A 70 -0.58 0.17 -6.53
C ILE A 70 -0.35 1.62 -6.12
N ASN A 71 -0.57 1.92 -4.84
CA ASN A 71 -0.58 3.28 -4.33
C ASN A 71 0.82 3.76 -3.90
N GLY A 72 1.80 3.65 -4.79
CA GLY A 72 3.18 4.14 -4.65
C GLY A 72 4.16 3.26 -3.89
N ASP A 73 5.43 3.62 -4.00
CA ASP A 73 6.61 2.99 -3.37
C ASP A 73 6.87 1.55 -3.83
N LEU A 74 7.03 1.40 -5.14
CA LEU A 74 7.24 0.11 -5.80
C LEU A 74 8.72 -0.27 -5.91
N ASP A 75 9.63 0.70 -5.77
CA ASP A 75 11.05 0.66 -6.10
C ASP A 75 11.73 -0.71 -5.80
N PRO A 76 12.13 -1.49 -6.84
CA PRO A 76 11.95 -1.23 -8.27
C PRO A 76 10.58 -1.67 -8.82
N PRO A 77 9.89 -0.84 -9.63
CA PRO A 77 8.53 -1.15 -10.12
C PRO A 77 8.45 -2.39 -11.03
N GLN A 78 9.55 -2.74 -11.72
CA GLN A 78 9.66 -3.97 -12.52
C GLN A 78 9.43 -5.22 -11.66
N ALA A 79 9.98 -5.26 -10.44
CA ALA A 79 9.84 -6.42 -9.56
C ALA A 79 8.39 -6.62 -9.12
N THR A 80 7.67 -5.52 -8.85
CA THR A 80 6.23 -5.56 -8.55
C THR A 80 5.44 -6.10 -9.75
N ARG A 81 5.73 -5.64 -10.98
CA ARG A 81 5.07 -6.17 -12.19
C ARG A 81 5.36 -7.66 -12.41
N GLU A 82 6.61 -8.07 -12.31
CA GLU A 82 7.01 -9.48 -12.46
C GLU A 82 6.28 -10.38 -11.45
N LEU A 83 6.15 -9.92 -10.21
CA LEU A 83 5.46 -10.70 -9.19
C LEU A 83 3.94 -10.76 -9.44
N LEU A 84 3.31 -9.67 -9.88
CA LEU A 84 1.91 -9.68 -10.33
C LEU A 84 1.71 -10.65 -11.50
N ASP A 85 2.62 -10.68 -12.48
CA ASP A 85 2.56 -11.59 -13.63
C ASP A 85 2.57 -13.05 -13.20
N ILE A 86 3.42 -13.39 -12.22
CA ILE A 86 3.55 -14.74 -11.68
C ILE A 86 2.27 -15.15 -10.94
N VAL A 87 1.71 -14.26 -10.11
CA VAL A 87 0.64 -14.61 -9.17
C VAL A 87 -0.75 -14.44 -9.78
N LEU A 88 -1.03 -13.26 -10.34
CA LEU A 88 -2.36 -12.85 -10.82
C LEU A 88 -2.49 -12.94 -12.35
N GLY A 89 -1.36 -13.01 -13.07
CA GLY A 89 -1.30 -13.21 -14.51
C GLY A 89 -0.78 -11.98 -15.27
N LYS A 90 -0.18 -12.23 -16.44
CA LYS A 90 0.46 -11.20 -17.28
C LYS A 90 -0.50 -10.11 -17.76
N ASP A 91 -1.74 -10.50 -18.04
CA ASP A 91 -2.78 -9.58 -18.51
C ASP A 91 -3.56 -8.95 -17.34
N TYR A 92 -3.15 -9.19 -16.09
CA TYR A 92 -3.84 -8.65 -14.92
C TYR A 92 -3.67 -7.12 -14.85
N PRO A 93 -4.76 -6.34 -14.99
CA PRO A 93 -4.66 -4.90 -15.15
C PRO A 93 -4.21 -4.23 -13.85
N TRP A 94 -3.36 -3.21 -13.99
CA TRP A 94 -2.88 -2.43 -12.87
C TRP A 94 -2.81 -0.94 -13.20
N TYR A 95 -3.02 -0.12 -12.19
CA TYR A 95 -2.81 1.32 -12.21
C TYR A 95 -1.81 1.66 -11.11
N ILE A 96 -0.99 2.68 -11.35
CA ILE A 96 0.13 3.01 -10.47
C ILE A 96 0.04 4.47 -10.09
N VAL A 97 0.17 4.72 -8.79
CA VAL A 97 0.43 6.03 -8.19
C VAL A 97 1.92 6.10 -7.90
N VAL A 98 2.53 7.27 -8.09
CA VAL A 98 3.96 7.48 -7.81
C VAL A 98 4.15 7.69 -6.31
N GLY A 99 5.07 6.96 -5.69
CA GLY A 99 5.58 7.19 -4.32
C GLY A 99 6.89 7.96 -4.28
N ASN A 100 7.29 8.44 -3.09
CA ASN A 100 8.50 9.27 -2.94
C ASN A 100 9.75 8.52 -3.37
N HIS A 101 9.81 7.22 -3.09
CA HIS A 101 10.98 6.42 -3.47
C HIS A 101 10.96 5.95 -4.92
N ASP A 102 9.80 5.96 -5.58
CA ASP A 102 9.76 5.85 -7.04
C ASP A 102 10.42 7.08 -7.66
N ALA A 103 10.11 8.28 -7.14
CA ALA A 103 10.63 9.56 -7.61
C ALA A 103 12.14 9.77 -7.35
N GLU A 104 12.75 9.03 -6.40
CA GLU A 104 14.18 9.10 -6.10
C GLU A 104 15.08 8.70 -7.29
N LYS A 105 14.59 7.85 -8.20
CA LYS A 105 15.38 7.31 -9.32
C LYS A 105 14.70 7.54 -10.65
N GLU A 106 15.42 8.16 -11.59
CA GLU A 106 14.91 8.39 -12.95
C GLU A 106 14.52 7.08 -13.65
N GLU A 107 15.27 5.99 -13.42
CA GLU A 107 14.98 4.67 -14.01
C GLU A 107 13.60 4.12 -13.59
N ASN A 108 13.20 4.36 -12.33
CA ASN A 108 11.86 4.00 -11.85
C ASN A 108 10.81 4.85 -12.57
N MET A 109 11.02 6.16 -12.63
CA MET A 109 10.08 7.09 -13.28
C MET A 109 9.95 6.83 -14.78
N GLU A 110 11.03 6.51 -15.48
CA GLU A 110 11.02 6.11 -16.89
C GLU A 110 10.16 4.86 -17.08
N TYR A 111 10.29 3.85 -16.21
CA TYR A 111 9.42 2.68 -16.25
C TYR A 111 7.95 3.03 -16.02
N LEU A 112 7.65 3.87 -15.02
CA LEU A 112 6.28 4.26 -14.68
C LEU A 112 5.59 5.08 -15.79
N ARG A 113 6.32 6.01 -16.42
CA ARG A 113 5.82 6.79 -17.58
C ARG A 113 5.48 5.88 -18.75
N ASN A 114 6.31 4.86 -19.02
CA ASN A 114 6.11 3.93 -20.13
C ASN A 114 5.15 2.77 -19.81
N THR A 115 4.73 2.61 -18.56
CA THR A 115 3.83 1.51 -18.16
C THR A 115 2.41 1.74 -18.68
N PRO A 116 1.82 0.78 -19.42
CA PRO A 116 0.42 0.83 -19.81
C PRO A 116 -0.50 0.91 -18.59
N LYS A 117 -1.52 1.77 -18.66
CA LYS A 117 -2.48 1.97 -17.56
C LYS A 117 -3.70 1.06 -17.77
N GLY A 118 -3.93 0.14 -16.83
CA GLY A 118 -5.06 -0.79 -16.88
C GLY A 118 -4.98 -1.82 -18.01
N ASP A 119 -6.13 -2.12 -18.61
CA ASP A 119 -6.32 -3.13 -19.67
C ASP A 119 -6.38 -2.52 -21.08
N GLY A 120 -6.20 -1.21 -21.21
CA GLY A 120 -6.29 -0.48 -22.48
C GLY A 120 -7.71 -0.36 -23.05
N THR A 121 -8.75 -0.73 -22.30
CA THR A 121 -10.14 -0.67 -22.77
C THR A 121 -10.85 0.65 -22.44
N HIS A 122 -10.19 1.52 -21.68
CA HIS A 122 -10.76 2.78 -21.19
C HIS A 122 -9.95 3.98 -21.64
N THR A 123 -10.63 5.09 -21.90
CA THR A 123 -9.99 6.37 -22.20
C THR A 123 -9.28 6.89 -20.95
N ILE A 124 -7.99 7.16 -21.08
CA ILE A 124 -7.18 7.79 -20.04
C ILE A 124 -7.15 9.30 -20.31
N ASN A 125 -7.64 10.09 -19.36
CA ASN A 125 -7.44 11.54 -19.36
C ASN A 125 -6.09 11.85 -18.72
N LYS A 126 -5.17 12.44 -19.49
CA LYS A 126 -3.80 12.69 -19.06
C LYS A 126 -3.69 13.91 -18.15
N GLY A 127 -2.70 13.88 -17.28
CA GLY A 127 -2.34 14.95 -16.36
C GLY A 127 -1.88 16.24 -17.04
N PRO A 128 -1.56 17.29 -16.27
CA PRO A 128 -0.98 18.51 -16.79
C PRO A 128 0.42 18.26 -17.36
N SER A 129 0.92 19.22 -18.14
CA SER A 129 2.21 19.08 -18.81
C SER A 129 3.36 18.88 -17.82
N GLY A 130 4.21 17.89 -18.07
CA GLY A 130 5.31 17.52 -17.18
C GLY A 130 4.98 16.37 -16.22
N CYS A 131 3.72 15.90 -16.17
CA CYS A 131 3.32 14.66 -15.47
C CYS A 131 2.18 13.91 -16.18
N GLU A 132 2.06 14.04 -17.51
CA GLU A 132 0.94 13.53 -18.31
C GLU A 132 0.71 12.02 -18.16
N GLU A 133 1.77 11.25 -17.90
CA GLU A 133 1.72 9.79 -17.78
C GLU A 133 1.67 9.30 -16.32
N THR A 134 1.86 10.19 -15.34
CA THR A 134 1.94 9.86 -13.90
C THR A 134 0.81 10.49 -13.08
N THR A 135 0.15 11.50 -13.63
CA THR A 135 -1.17 11.98 -13.18
C THR A 135 -2.18 11.67 -14.27
N TYR A 136 -3.30 11.04 -13.94
CA TYR A 136 -4.33 10.70 -14.92
C TYR A 136 -5.66 10.35 -14.25
N SER A 137 -6.75 10.39 -15.02
CA SER A 137 -8.06 9.88 -14.59
C SER A 137 -8.67 8.95 -15.64
N PHE A 138 -9.61 8.12 -15.19
CA PHE A 138 -10.38 7.23 -16.04
C PHE A 138 -11.72 6.89 -15.40
N ASP A 139 -12.68 6.54 -16.26
CA ASP A 139 -13.99 6.06 -15.82
C ASP A 139 -14.05 4.55 -15.96
N ARG A 140 -14.61 3.90 -14.93
CA ARG A 140 -14.93 2.47 -15.00
C ARG A 140 -16.19 2.19 -14.19
N PHE A 141 -17.18 1.58 -14.85
CA PHE A 141 -18.55 1.47 -14.33
C PHE A 141 -19.13 2.83 -13.92
N ASP A 142 -19.76 2.91 -12.75
CA ASP A 142 -20.39 4.11 -12.20
C ASP A 142 -19.42 4.96 -11.34
N ALA A 143 -18.11 4.75 -11.51
CA ALA A 143 -17.05 5.41 -10.75
C ALA A 143 -16.02 6.11 -11.63
N HIS A 144 -15.55 7.24 -11.11
CA HIS A 144 -14.45 8.04 -11.65
C HIS A 144 -13.22 7.87 -10.77
N PHE A 145 -12.10 7.52 -11.38
CA PHE A 145 -10.84 7.24 -10.71
C PHE A 145 -9.84 8.31 -11.09
N VAL A 146 -9.20 8.93 -10.10
CA VAL A 146 -8.18 9.96 -10.31
C VAL A 146 -6.90 9.56 -9.60
N VAL A 147 -5.82 9.43 -10.36
CA VAL A 147 -4.48 9.14 -9.86
C VAL A 147 -3.65 10.41 -9.94
N LEU A 148 -3.15 10.86 -8.78
CA LEU A 148 -2.34 12.06 -8.65
C LEU A 148 -0.88 11.69 -8.39
N ASN A 149 0.03 12.27 -9.16
CA ASN A 149 1.43 12.29 -8.78
C ASN A 149 1.71 13.50 -7.87
N LEU A 150 1.78 13.25 -6.55
CA LEU A 150 2.06 14.28 -5.54
C LEU A 150 3.53 14.74 -5.54
N TYR A 151 4.36 14.15 -6.38
CA TYR A 151 5.76 14.50 -6.59
C TYR A 151 5.95 15.40 -7.82
N TYR A 152 4.85 15.86 -8.44
CA TYR A 152 4.88 16.87 -9.48
C TYR A 152 4.97 18.29 -8.92
N ASP A 153 5.94 19.09 -9.40
CA ASP A 153 6.20 20.46 -8.92
C ASP A 153 5.70 21.59 -9.83
N GLY A 154 4.91 21.26 -10.86
CA GLY A 154 4.52 22.20 -11.91
C GLY A 154 5.39 22.12 -13.18
N LYS A 155 6.47 21.32 -13.16
CA LYS A 155 7.38 21.11 -14.30
C LYS A 155 7.89 19.69 -14.45
N SER A 156 8.24 19.04 -13.34
CA SER A 156 8.83 17.71 -13.26
C SER A 156 7.99 16.83 -12.36
N ASP A 157 7.82 15.58 -12.74
CA ASP A 157 7.01 14.56 -12.04
C ASP A 157 7.76 13.76 -10.97
N ARG A 158 8.89 14.27 -10.46
CA ARG A 158 9.78 13.50 -9.56
C ARG A 158 10.51 14.35 -8.52
N THR A 159 9.84 15.36 -7.99
CA THR A 159 10.30 16.09 -6.80
C THR A 159 10.00 15.29 -5.55
N LEU A 160 10.67 15.54 -4.41
CA LEU A 160 10.55 14.65 -3.24
C LEU A 160 9.60 15.16 -2.16
N ASP A 161 8.93 16.28 -2.38
CA ASP A 161 8.31 17.06 -1.31
C ASP A 161 6.80 16.82 -1.11
N GLY A 162 6.23 15.82 -1.82
CA GLY A 162 4.92 15.26 -1.53
C GLY A 162 3.80 16.29 -1.30
N ILE A 163 3.38 17.02 -2.35
CA ILE A 163 2.46 18.16 -2.22
C ILE A 163 1.52 18.30 -3.43
N VAL A 164 0.31 18.78 -3.19
CA VAL A 164 -0.58 19.23 -4.27
C VAL A 164 -0.26 20.70 -4.61
N VAL A 165 0.50 20.89 -5.69
CA VAL A 165 0.82 22.22 -6.25
C VAL A 165 -0.39 22.83 -6.98
N PRO A 166 -0.42 24.17 -7.20
CA PRO A 166 -1.55 24.84 -7.86
C PRO A 166 -1.92 24.26 -9.23
N GLU A 167 -0.94 23.89 -10.04
CA GLU A 167 -1.12 23.31 -11.38
C GLU A 167 -1.85 21.96 -11.31
N LEU A 168 -1.49 21.13 -10.31
CA LEU A 168 -2.15 19.85 -10.08
C LEU A 168 -3.58 20.04 -9.54
N LEU A 169 -3.76 21.02 -8.66
CA LEU A 169 -5.08 21.39 -8.12
C LEU A 169 -6.02 21.91 -9.22
N GLU A 170 -5.53 22.74 -10.13
CA GLU A 170 -6.29 23.26 -11.26
C GLU A 170 -6.70 22.15 -12.22
N TRP A 171 -5.77 21.26 -12.58
CA TRP A 171 -6.08 20.10 -13.42
C TRP A 171 -7.15 19.23 -12.78
N LEU A 172 -7.00 18.89 -11.50
CA LEU A 172 -7.98 18.07 -10.78
C LEU A 172 -9.34 18.76 -10.68
N GLU A 173 -9.38 20.07 -10.45
CA GLU A 173 -10.65 20.80 -10.45
C GLU A 173 -11.35 20.71 -11.83
N ASN A 174 -10.59 20.84 -12.91
CA ASN A 174 -11.15 20.77 -14.26
C ASN A 174 -11.63 19.36 -14.63
N ASP A 175 -10.93 18.32 -14.17
CA ASP A 175 -11.33 16.92 -14.30
C ASP A 175 -12.64 16.64 -13.54
N LEU A 176 -12.70 17.04 -12.26
CA LEU A 176 -13.88 16.85 -11.40
C LEU A 176 -15.10 17.68 -11.87
N LYS A 177 -14.91 18.84 -12.50
CA LYS A 177 -16.00 19.63 -13.11
C LYS A 177 -16.64 18.92 -14.31
N GLN A 178 -15.87 18.12 -15.04
CA GLN A 178 -16.32 17.41 -16.23
C GLN A 178 -16.89 16.02 -15.91
N ASN A 179 -16.55 15.47 -14.74
CA ASN A 179 -17.05 14.19 -14.26
C ASN A 179 -18.57 14.22 -14.00
N ASP A 180 -19.27 13.19 -14.50
CA ASP A 180 -20.69 12.94 -14.26
C ASP A 180 -20.95 11.72 -13.35
N LYS A 181 -19.90 11.01 -12.93
CA LYS A 181 -19.99 9.85 -12.03
C LYS A 181 -20.23 10.26 -10.59
N LYS A 182 -21.04 9.46 -9.88
CA LYS A 182 -21.40 9.73 -8.48
C LYS A 182 -20.31 9.31 -7.49
N ILE A 183 -19.63 8.21 -7.80
CA ILE A 183 -18.56 7.65 -6.99
C ILE A 183 -17.25 8.16 -7.56
N ILE A 184 -16.44 8.79 -6.71
CA ILE A 184 -15.18 9.40 -7.11
C ILE A 184 -14.12 8.93 -6.13
N PHE A 185 -13.09 8.28 -6.67
CA PHE A 185 -11.94 7.84 -5.91
C PHE A 185 -10.72 8.62 -6.37
N VAL A 186 -10.02 9.24 -5.41
CA VAL A 186 -8.79 9.97 -5.66
C VAL A 186 -7.65 9.23 -4.97
N PHE A 187 -6.54 9.05 -5.65
CA PHE A 187 -5.37 8.32 -5.16
C PHE A 187 -4.16 9.24 -5.20
N GLY A 188 -3.39 9.26 -4.13
CA GLY A 188 -2.09 9.91 -4.03
C GLY A 188 -1.26 9.16 -2.99
N HIS A 189 0.06 9.21 -3.05
CA HIS A 189 0.87 8.42 -2.11
C HIS A 189 0.86 9.01 -0.69
N GLU A 190 1.06 10.33 -0.57
CA GLU A 190 1.04 11.05 0.70
C GLU A 190 -0.37 11.18 1.30
N PRO A 191 -0.57 10.93 2.60
CA PRO A 191 -1.83 11.24 3.27
C PRO A 191 -2.03 12.76 3.41
N ILE A 192 -3.28 13.21 3.34
CA ILE A 192 -3.67 14.60 3.69
C ILE A 192 -3.22 14.92 5.13
N ILE A 193 -3.49 13.97 6.03
CA ILE A 193 -3.05 13.97 7.41
C ILE A 193 -2.81 12.51 7.81
N PRO A 194 -1.64 12.17 8.37
CA PRO A 194 -1.41 10.85 8.92
C PRO A 194 -2.37 10.54 10.07
N ILE A 195 -3.02 9.39 10.00
CA ILE A 195 -3.91 8.86 11.05
C ILE A 195 -3.24 7.64 11.66
N LEU A 196 -3.38 7.48 12.98
CA LEU A 196 -2.89 6.36 13.78
C LEU A 196 -3.24 5.01 13.13
N ASP A 197 -2.30 4.07 13.09
CA ASP A 197 -2.56 2.69 12.66
C ASP A 197 -3.66 2.07 13.52
N MET A 198 -4.58 1.38 12.86
CA MET A 198 -5.79 0.86 13.49
C MET A 198 -5.56 -0.24 14.54
N ASP A 199 -4.43 -0.98 14.48
CA ASP A 199 -4.19 -2.09 15.40
C ASP A 199 -3.32 -1.68 16.60
N ASN A 200 -2.31 -0.85 16.37
CA ASN A 200 -1.27 -0.56 17.37
C ASN A 200 -1.20 0.92 17.78
N GLY A 201 -1.95 1.82 17.13
CA GLY A 201 -1.95 3.24 17.43
C GLY A 201 -0.65 3.98 17.08
N THR A 202 0.24 3.39 16.28
CA THR A 202 1.46 4.07 15.81
C THR A 202 1.11 5.14 14.79
N VAL A 203 1.81 6.28 14.84
CA VAL A 203 1.71 7.34 13.83
C VAL A 203 3.07 7.51 13.17
N ARG A 204 3.08 7.56 11.85
CA ARG A 204 4.30 7.84 11.06
C ARG A 204 4.03 8.98 10.12
N HIS A 205 5.09 9.72 9.83
CA HIS A 205 5.09 10.85 8.91
C HIS A 205 4.22 12.04 9.32
N LEU A 206 3.90 12.16 10.61
CA LEU A 206 3.20 13.33 11.16
C LEU A 206 4.11 14.55 11.10
N GLY A 207 3.63 15.60 10.42
CA GLY A 207 4.36 16.86 10.22
C GLY A 207 5.36 16.84 9.08
N ASP A 208 5.53 15.71 8.37
CA ASP A 208 6.42 15.62 7.21
C ASP A 208 5.75 15.04 5.93
N ALA A 209 4.49 14.62 6.00
CA ALA A 209 3.63 14.35 4.84
C ALA A 209 2.96 15.65 4.33
N MET A 210 1.78 15.58 3.69
CA MET A 210 1.08 16.77 3.20
C MET A 210 0.73 17.77 4.32
N ASP A 211 0.60 17.31 5.57
CA ASP A 211 0.32 18.18 6.73
C ASP A 211 1.45 19.17 7.04
N LYS A 212 2.65 18.95 6.50
CA LYS A 212 3.75 19.94 6.41
C LYS A 212 3.33 21.23 5.68
N TYR A 213 2.37 21.14 4.75
CA TYR A 213 1.90 22.23 3.89
C TYR A 213 0.42 22.58 4.12
N PRO A 214 0.06 23.13 5.30
CA PRO A 214 -1.33 23.24 5.74
C PRO A 214 -2.23 24.04 4.78
N ASP A 215 -1.72 25.10 4.14
CA ASP A 215 -2.51 25.90 3.20
C ASP A 215 -2.82 25.16 1.89
N ASN A 216 -1.85 24.43 1.34
CA ASN A 216 -2.04 23.59 0.15
C ASN A 216 -3.00 22.44 0.45
N THR A 217 -2.76 21.76 1.57
CA THR A 217 -3.55 20.62 2.04
C THR A 217 -4.99 21.02 2.33
N LEU A 218 -5.22 22.19 2.93
CA LEU A 218 -6.56 22.71 3.15
C LEU A 218 -7.29 23.04 1.83
N LYS A 219 -6.61 23.62 0.84
CA LYS A 219 -7.19 23.88 -0.48
C LYS A 219 -7.59 22.57 -1.18
N PHE A 220 -6.70 21.58 -1.13
CA PHE A 220 -6.95 20.25 -1.69
C PHE A 220 -8.14 19.55 -1.01
N LEU A 221 -8.16 19.51 0.33
CA LEU A 221 -9.27 18.96 1.10
C LEU A 221 -10.60 19.65 0.76
N ARG A 222 -10.64 20.99 0.72
CA ARG A 222 -11.85 21.75 0.36
C ARG A 222 -12.33 21.45 -1.05
N MET A 223 -11.42 21.25 -2.00
CA MET A 223 -11.78 20.88 -3.36
C MET A 223 -12.43 19.50 -3.40
N MET A 224 -11.86 18.49 -2.73
CA MET A 224 -12.47 17.16 -2.66
C MET A 224 -13.87 17.17 -2.02
N LEU A 225 -14.05 17.97 -0.95
CA LEU A 225 -15.36 18.17 -0.33
C LEU A 225 -16.36 18.87 -1.28
N LYS A 226 -15.93 19.93 -1.98
CA LYS A 226 -16.75 20.66 -2.96
C LYS A 226 -17.32 19.76 -4.05
N TYR A 227 -16.49 18.86 -4.58
CA TYR A 227 -16.89 17.91 -5.64
C TYR A 227 -17.42 16.57 -5.11
N LYS A 228 -17.62 16.45 -3.78
CA LYS A 228 -18.19 15.26 -3.12
C LYS A 228 -17.42 13.98 -3.46
N VAL A 229 -16.09 14.07 -3.44
CA VAL A 229 -15.20 12.91 -3.57
C VAL A 229 -15.55 11.88 -2.50
N THR A 230 -15.63 10.61 -2.90
CA THR A 230 -16.08 9.52 -2.01
C THR A 230 -14.96 9.09 -1.08
N ALA A 231 -13.77 8.83 -1.64
CA ALA A 231 -12.59 8.52 -0.86
C ALA A 231 -11.32 9.08 -1.48
N PHE A 232 -10.40 9.49 -0.62
CA PHE A 232 -9.00 9.71 -0.91
C PHE A 232 -8.18 8.56 -0.31
N PHE A 233 -7.42 7.87 -1.15
CA PHE A 233 -6.56 6.76 -0.75
C PHE A 233 -5.10 7.21 -0.72
N SER A 234 -4.42 6.88 0.38
CA SER A 234 -3.00 7.16 0.61
C SER A 234 -2.18 5.93 1.03
N GLY A 235 -0.85 6.04 0.96
CA GLY A 235 0.14 5.05 1.34
C GLY A 235 1.14 5.66 2.33
N HIS A 236 2.44 5.59 2.06
CA HIS A 236 3.54 6.35 2.68
C HIS A 236 3.81 6.07 4.18
N THR A 237 2.79 6.15 5.02
CA THR A 237 2.93 5.97 6.47
C THR A 237 3.28 4.54 6.86
N HIS A 238 3.04 3.58 5.95
CA HIS A 238 3.04 2.13 6.21
C HIS A 238 2.01 1.71 7.29
N CYS A 239 1.14 2.61 7.73
CA CYS A 239 0.06 2.33 8.68
C CYS A 239 -1.25 2.09 7.91
N THR A 240 -2.14 1.26 8.45
CA THR A 240 -3.51 1.15 7.94
C THR A 240 -4.46 1.92 8.82
N SER A 241 -5.18 2.86 8.22
CA SER A 241 -6.11 3.70 8.95
C SER A 241 -7.20 4.22 8.03
N TYR A 242 -8.31 4.64 8.63
CA TYR A 242 -9.36 5.32 7.91
C TYR A 242 -10.02 6.39 8.79
N GLY A 243 -10.55 7.44 8.16
CA GLY A 243 -11.33 8.48 8.81
C GLY A 243 -12.37 9.06 7.85
N ASN A 244 -13.37 9.75 8.38
CA ASN A 244 -14.38 10.45 7.58
C ASN A 244 -14.38 11.93 7.93
N VAL A 245 -14.27 12.78 6.92
CA VAL A 245 -14.36 14.23 7.04
C VAL A 245 -15.53 14.70 6.19
N ASN A 246 -16.69 14.93 6.80
CA ASN A 246 -17.90 15.44 6.12
C ASN A 246 -18.26 14.67 4.83
N GLY A 247 -18.24 13.33 4.90
CA GLY A 247 -18.58 12.46 3.77
C GLY A 247 -17.41 12.10 2.85
N LEU A 248 -16.22 12.70 3.04
CA LEU A 248 -14.98 12.26 2.40
C LEU A 248 -14.26 11.24 3.28
N TRP A 249 -14.08 10.02 2.78
CA TRP A 249 -13.27 9.01 3.43
C TRP A 249 -11.78 9.25 3.15
N LEU A 250 -10.96 9.30 4.19
CA LEU A 250 -9.51 9.31 4.10
C LEU A 250 -9.03 7.91 4.47
N ILE A 251 -8.42 7.18 3.55
CA ILE A 251 -8.08 5.77 3.76
C ILE A 251 -6.59 5.59 3.47
N ASN A 252 -5.82 5.27 4.50
CA ASN A 252 -4.42 4.90 4.33
C ASN A 252 -4.32 3.38 4.14
N SER A 253 -3.93 2.97 2.93
CA SER A 253 -3.51 1.60 2.65
C SER A 253 -2.12 1.42 3.27
N GLY A 254 -2.03 0.58 4.29
CA GLY A 254 -0.73 0.19 4.84
C GLY A 254 0.15 -0.48 3.79
N HIS A 255 1.37 -0.81 4.21
CA HIS A 255 2.30 -1.52 3.34
C HIS A 255 1.81 -2.93 3.01
N ILE A 256 2.22 -3.47 1.85
CA ILE A 256 2.06 -4.90 1.51
C ILE A 256 3.39 -5.66 1.56
N TYR A 257 4.51 -5.01 1.96
CA TYR A 257 5.82 -5.66 1.89
C TYR A 257 5.96 -6.88 2.80
N GLY A 258 5.09 -7.07 3.80
CA GLY A 258 5.16 -8.19 4.74
C GLY A 258 6.04 -7.88 5.94
N GLN A 259 7.05 -8.71 6.21
CA GLN A 259 7.97 -8.50 7.33
C GLN A 259 8.95 -7.33 7.04
N GLU A 260 8.88 -6.26 7.84
CA GLU A 260 9.65 -5.00 7.58
C GLU A 260 11.17 -5.13 7.70
N SER A 261 11.66 -6.06 8.53
CA SER A 261 13.09 -6.15 8.85
C SER A 261 13.76 -7.29 8.12
N GLU A 262 14.79 -6.95 7.34
CA GLU A 262 15.74 -7.93 6.80
C GLU A 262 16.64 -8.53 7.87
N PHE A 263 16.82 -7.82 8.98
CA PHE A 263 17.70 -8.21 10.07
C PHE A 263 16.87 -8.62 11.29
N THR A 264 16.09 -9.68 11.13
CA THR A 264 15.63 -10.46 12.27
C THR A 264 16.85 -11.07 13.00
N PRO A 265 16.73 -11.42 14.29
CA PRO A 265 17.82 -12.08 15.01
C PRO A 265 18.42 -13.28 14.24
N GLU A 266 17.57 -14.13 13.66
CA GLU A 266 18.01 -15.29 12.86
C GLU A 266 18.83 -14.88 11.63
N ARG A 267 18.36 -13.90 10.86
CA ARG A 267 19.06 -13.44 9.65
C ARG A 267 20.36 -12.73 9.98
N LEU A 268 20.39 -11.94 11.05
CA LEU A 268 21.63 -11.34 11.52
C LEU A 268 22.62 -12.43 11.93
N LEU A 269 22.19 -13.46 12.67
CA LEU A 269 23.08 -14.55 13.07
C LEU A 269 23.68 -15.28 11.86
N VAL A 270 22.86 -15.55 10.83
CA VAL A 270 23.34 -16.14 9.58
C VAL A 270 24.32 -15.23 8.86
N TYR A 271 24.01 -13.93 8.75
CA TYR A 271 24.90 -12.92 8.18
C TYR A 271 26.25 -12.91 8.91
N LEU A 272 26.26 -12.79 10.24
CA LEU A 272 27.48 -12.71 11.04
C LEU A 272 28.30 -14.01 10.98
N LYS A 273 27.66 -15.19 10.98
CA LYS A 273 28.36 -16.47 10.79
C LYS A 273 29.02 -16.57 9.42
N ARG A 274 28.42 -15.97 8.38
CA ARG A 274 28.99 -15.96 7.03
C ARG A 274 30.17 -14.98 6.91
N GLU A 275 30.00 -13.77 7.44
CA GLU A 275 31.02 -12.71 7.35
C GLU A 275 32.17 -12.91 8.36
N ILE A 276 31.92 -13.65 9.45
CA ILE A 276 32.87 -13.90 10.55
C ILE A 276 32.87 -15.41 10.89
N PRO A 277 33.41 -16.27 10.00
CA PRO A 277 33.24 -17.72 10.07
C PRO A 277 34.07 -18.42 11.17
N ASP A 278 35.14 -17.80 11.69
CA ASP A 278 36.04 -18.43 12.65
C ASP A 278 35.66 -18.17 14.12
N TYR A 279 35.34 -19.25 14.83
CA TYR A 279 34.97 -19.26 16.26
C TYR A 279 36.10 -18.81 17.21
N ASN A 280 37.34 -18.73 16.70
CA ASN A 280 38.53 -18.29 17.46
C ASN A 280 38.76 -16.78 17.39
N ASN A 281 37.93 -16.05 16.66
CA ASN A 281 38.07 -14.62 16.49
C ASN A 281 37.81 -13.89 17.81
N THR A 282 38.87 -13.29 18.33
CA THR A 282 38.80 -12.44 19.51
C THR A 282 37.76 -11.34 19.29
N LEU A 283 37.17 -10.84 20.38
CA LEU A 283 36.26 -9.68 20.39
C LEU A 283 36.67 -8.53 19.46
N ILE A 284 37.96 -8.38 19.19
CA ILE A 284 38.57 -7.39 18.30
C ILE A 284 38.12 -7.55 16.84
N GLU A 285 38.01 -8.78 16.32
CA GLU A 285 37.70 -8.99 14.90
C GLU A 285 36.23 -8.75 14.58
N VAL A 286 35.32 -9.14 15.49
CA VAL A 286 33.89 -8.83 15.36
C VAL A 286 33.67 -7.33 15.34
N VAL A 287 34.27 -6.60 16.29
CA VAL A 287 34.18 -5.14 16.35
C VAL A 287 34.79 -4.49 15.10
N LYS A 288 35.92 -5.01 14.60
CA LYS A 288 36.57 -4.51 13.38
C LYS A 288 35.67 -4.69 12.16
N HIS A 289 35.06 -5.85 11.97
CA HIS A 289 34.12 -6.08 10.88
C HIS A 289 32.91 -5.14 10.99
N LEU A 290 32.26 -5.10 12.16
CA LEU A 290 31.08 -4.25 12.39
C LEU A 290 31.36 -2.75 12.24
N SER A 291 32.61 -2.32 12.49
CA SER A 291 33.03 -0.92 12.26
C SER A 291 33.24 -0.58 10.77
N SER A 292 33.35 -1.59 9.91
CA SER A 292 33.65 -1.44 8.47
C SER A 292 32.44 -1.68 7.55
N VAL A 293 31.28 -2.04 8.12
CA VAL A 293 30.07 -2.26 7.33
C VAL A 293 29.56 -0.96 6.69
N SER A 294 28.80 -1.10 5.61
CA SER A 294 28.17 0.04 4.94
C SER A 294 27.21 0.80 5.88
N GLU A 295 26.94 2.07 5.57
CA GLU A 295 25.95 2.88 6.30
C GLU A 295 24.55 2.24 6.30
N SER A 296 24.19 1.58 5.20
CA SER A 296 22.93 0.83 5.08
C SER A 296 22.87 -0.34 6.07
N ASN A 297 23.93 -1.16 6.16
CA ASN A 297 23.97 -2.25 7.15
C ASN A 297 23.95 -1.71 8.58
N MET A 298 24.66 -0.61 8.85
CA MET A 298 24.65 0.02 10.16
C MET A 298 23.25 0.53 10.55
N LYS A 299 22.49 1.10 9.60
CA LYS A 299 21.09 1.50 9.82
C LYS A 299 20.23 0.31 10.22
N GLU A 300 20.38 -0.83 9.56
CA GLU A 300 19.63 -2.04 9.89
C GLU A 300 20.04 -2.64 11.24
N PHE A 301 21.33 -2.62 11.58
CA PHE A 301 21.81 -3.01 12.90
C PHE A 301 21.21 -2.14 14.01
N LYS A 302 21.11 -0.82 13.79
CA LYS A 302 20.44 0.08 14.75
C LYS A 302 18.98 -0.28 14.96
N LYS A 303 18.24 -0.57 13.88
CA LYS A 303 16.84 -1.01 13.97
C LYS A 303 16.69 -2.30 14.77
N LEU A 304 17.52 -3.32 14.49
CA LEU A 304 17.50 -4.55 15.28
C LEU A 304 17.79 -4.27 16.76
N VAL A 305 18.88 -3.56 17.07
CA VAL A 305 19.29 -3.26 18.45
C VAL A 305 18.20 -2.48 19.19
N PHE A 306 17.58 -1.51 18.52
CA PHE A 306 16.43 -0.78 19.04
C PHE A 306 15.27 -1.73 19.36
N ASN A 307 14.92 -2.61 18.42
CA ASN A 307 13.88 -3.63 18.57
C ASN A 307 14.26 -4.76 19.55
N LEU A 308 15.49 -4.82 20.05
CA LEU A 308 15.86 -5.67 21.18
C LEU A 308 15.71 -4.97 22.54
N GLY A 309 15.23 -3.71 22.54
CA GLY A 309 14.96 -2.92 23.74
C GLY A 309 16.14 -2.07 24.23
N TYR A 310 17.18 -1.88 23.40
CA TYR A 310 18.36 -1.09 23.77
C TYR A 310 18.31 0.38 23.31
N GLY A 311 17.22 0.80 22.66
CA GLY A 311 16.99 2.20 22.28
C GLY A 311 16.74 3.11 23.48
N ILE A 312 17.41 4.27 23.51
CA ILE A 312 17.08 5.37 24.43
C ILE A 312 16.35 6.45 23.61
N GLY A 313 15.12 6.80 24.01
CA GLY A 313 14.26 7.75 23.29
C GLY A 313 13.29 7.08 22.31
N GLU A 314 12.72 7.87 21.39
CA GLU A 314 11.62 7.45 20.50
C GLU A 314 12.07 6.95 19.11
N ASP A 315 13.36 7.06 18.74
CA ASP A 315 13.84 6.71 17.39
C ASP A 315 15.20 5.97 17.43
N TYR A 316 15.32 4.86 16.69
CA TYR A 316 16.55 4.09 16.51
C TYR A 316 17.71 4.93 15.95
N LYS A 317 17.42 6.04 15.24
CA LYS A 317 18.44 6.97 14.73
C LYS A 317 19.30 7.58 15.84
N ASN A 318 18.77 7.65 17.07
CA ASN A 318 19.48 8.17 18.24
C ASN A 318 20.52 7.19 18.79
N LEU A 319 20.52 5.93 18.36
CA LEU A 319 21.58 4.97 18.72
C LEU A 319 22.89 5.36 18.04
N SER A 320 23.95 5.48 18.82
CA SER A 320 25.30 5.69 18.29
C SER A 320 25.79 4.42 17.58
N ASN A 321 26.68 4.57 16.59
CA ASN A 321 27.29 3.41 15.93
C ASN A 321 28.07 2.55 16.94
N GLU A 322 28.75 3.18 17.90
CA GLU A 322 29.50 2.49 18.95
C GLU A 322 28.61 1.59 19.82
N GLU A 323 27.49 2.13 20.33
CA GLU A 323 26.55 1.34 21.14
C GLU A 323 25.89 0.25 20.29
N THR A 324 25.57 0.54 19.03
CA THR A 324 25.02 -0.45 18.10
C THR A 324 25.97 -1.63 17.90
N ILE A 325 27.24 -1.35 17.60
CA ILE A 325 28.29 -2.37 17.41
C ILE A 325 28.44 -3.21 18.67
N LYS A 326 28.46 -2.57 19.84
CA LYS A 326 28.55 -3.26 21.13
C LYS A 326 27.38 -4.23 21.33
N ARG A 327 26.14 -3.80 21.06
CA ARG A 327 24.94 -4.65 21.23
C ARG A 327 24.85 -5.77 20.21
N VAL A 328 25.23 -5.52 18.95
CA VAL A 328 25.33 -6.59 17.92
C VAL A 328 26.39 -7.62 18.33
N ASN A 329 27.52 -7.18 18.86
CA ASN A 329 28.56 -8.06 19.37
C ASN A 329 28.10 -8.88 20.59
N GLU A 330 27.38 -8.27 21.54
CA GLU A 330 26.74 -8.98 22.67
C GLU A 330 25.77 -10.05 22.18
N PHE A 331 24.88 -9.70 21.24
CA PHE A 331 23.95 -10.63 20.58
C PHE A 331 24.67 -11.82 19.97
N TYR A 332 25.68 -11.57 19.12
CA TYR A 332 26.42 -12.62 18.42
C TYR A 332 27.17 -13.54 19.40
N THR A 333 27.85 -12.94 20.38
CA THR A 333 28.60 -13.67 21.40
C THR A 333 27.70 -14.60 22.24
N ASN A 334 26.50 -14.14 22.59
CA ASN A 334 25.56 -14.95 23.35
C ASN A 334 25.04 -16.13 22.51
N CYS A 335 24.65 -15.89 21.25
CA CYS A 335 24.18 -16.94 20.34
C CYS A 335 25.26 -17.98 19.97
N LEU A 336 26.54 -17.59 19.99
CA LEU A 336 27.65 -18.54 19.81
C LEU A 336 27.87 -19.43 21.04
N LYS A 337 27.65 -18.90 22.25
CA LYS A 337 27.83 -19.64 23.50
C LYS A 337 26.67 -20.60 23.80
N ASP A 338 25.47 -20.20 23.44
CA ASP A 338 24.24 -20.95 23.67
C ASP A 338 23.28 -20.71 22.49
N GLU A 339 23.03 -21.77 21.72
CA GLU A 339 22.15 -21.67 20.55
C GLU A 339 20.70 -21.35 20.93
N SER A 340 20.28 -21.61 22.17
CA SER A 340 18.92 -21.26 22.64
C SER A 340 18.69 -19.75 22.81
N GLU A 341 19.77 -18.96 22.89
CA GLU A 341 19.68 -17.50 22.97
C GLU A 341 19.01 -16.89 21.75
N ILE A 342 19.05 -17.55 20.58
CA ILE A 342 18.37 -17.06 19.38
C ILE A 342 16.86 -16.96 19.60
N GLU A 343 16.26 -17.92 20.31
CA GLU A 343 14.82 -17.92 20.61
C GLU A 343 14.48 -16.78 21.58
N ARG A 344 15.35 -16.52 22.56
CA ARG A 344 15.21 -15.39 23.50
C ARG A 344 15.26 -14.05 22.77
N TYR A 345 16.23 -13.85 21.89
CA TYR A 345 16.36 -12.62 21.10
C TYR A 345 15.23 -12.45 20.09
N THR A 346 14.78 -13.53 19.44
CA THR A 346 13.60 -13.53 18.58
C THR A 346 12.36 -13.13 19.36
N LYS A 347 12.14 -13.69 20.55
CA LYS A 347 11.02 -13.29 21.41
C LYS A 347 11.08 -11.81 21.80
N LEU A 348 12.24 -11.32 22.25
CA LEU A 348 12.42 -9.89 22.56
C LEU A 348 12.14 -9.00 21.35
N PHE A 349 12.69 -9.38 20.18
CA PHE A 349 12.46 -8.67 18.93
C PHE A 349 10.97 -8.60 18.59
N LEU A 350 10.24 -9.72 18.70
CA LEU A 350 8.79 -9.76 18.47
C LEU A 350 8.03 -8.93 19.50
N GLU A 351 8.41 -8.94 20.78
CA GLU A 351 7.71 -8.19 21.83
C GLU A 351 7.94 -6.68 21.78
N LYS A 352 9.09 -6.24 21.26
CA LYS A 352 9.52 -4.83 21.30
C LYS A 352 9.45 -4.12 19.95
N THR A 353 9.33 -4.85 18.85
CA THR A 353 9.14 -4.23 17.54
C THR A 353 7.73 -3.65 17.43
N GLU A 354 7.64 -2.41 16.94
CA GLU A 354 6.37 -1.81 16.53
C GLU A 354 5.90 -2.44 15.21
N TRP A 355 5.20 -3.56 15.33
CA TRP A 355 4.73 -4.27 14.16
C TRP A 355 3.58 -3.57 13.48
N ARG A 356 3.82 -3.11 12.26
CA ARG A 356 2.77 -2.74 11.31
C ARG A 356 2.47 -3.96 10.45
N LYS A 357 1.22 -4.40 10.47
CA LYS A 357 0.81 -5.58 9.69
C LYS A 357 0.69 -5.22 8.21
N SER A 358 1.17 -6.12 7.38
CA SER A 358 0.99 -6.04 5.95
C SER A 358 -0.50 -6.05 5.60
N THR A 359 -0.90 -5.24 4.63
CA THR A 359 -2.31 -4.92 4.37
C THR A 359 -2.57 -4.79 2.88
N PHE A 360 -3.72 -5.30 2.44
CA PHE A 360 -4.34 -4.82 1.21
C PHE A 360 -5.80 -4.49 1.45
N LEU A 361 -6.34 -3.66 0.57
CA LEU A 361 -7.74 -3.27 0.59
C LEU A 361 -8.45 -3.90 -0.62
N ARG A 362 -9.71 -4.27 -0.43
CA ARG A 362 -10.61 -4.64 -1.51
C ARG A 362 -11.80 -3.70 -1.49
N ILE A 363 -12.09 -3.07 -2.62
CA ILE A 363 -13.29 -2.27 -2.80
C ILE A 363 -14.25 -3.06 -3.67
N THR A 364 -15.44 -3.30 -3.14
CA THR A 364 -16.54 -3.94 -3.87
C THR A 364 -17.60 -2.90 -4.18
N MET A 365 -17.93 -2.75 -5.45
CA MET A 365 -18.81 -1.70 -5.94
C MET A 365 -20.27 -2.13 -5.90
N ASN A 366 -21.06 -1.41 -5.10
CA ASN A 366 -22.51 -1.56 -4.99
C ASN A 366 -23.19 -0.26 -5.48
N PRO A 367 -24.35 -0.34 -6.17
CA PRO A 367 -25.18 0.82 -6.52
C PRO A 367 -25.46 1.84 -5.41
N GLU A 368 -25.54 1.42 -4.14
CA GLU A 368 -25.83 2.31 -3.01
C GLU A 368 -24.58 3.02 -2.48
N ALA A 369 -23.56 2.24 -2.13
CA ALA A 369 -22.27 2.75 -1.66
C ALA A 369 -21.20 1.65 -1.81
N PRO A 370 -19.96 1.99 -2.20
CA PRO A 370 -18.85 1.03 -2.23
C PRO A 370 -18.62 0.40 -0.85
N LEU A 371 -18.26 -0.89 -0.82
CA LEU A 371 -17.84 -1.59 0.38
C LEU A 371 -16.31 -1.68 0.40
N LEU A 372 -15.69 -1.07 1.41
CA LEU A 372 -14.28 -1.24 1.73
C LEU A 372 -14.10 -2.46 2.63
N GLU A 373 -13.22 -3.36 2.24
CA GLU A 373 -12.74 -4.48 3.03
C GLU A 373 -11.24 -4.32 3.28
N ILE A 374 -10.81 -4.45 4.53
CA ILE A 374 -9.40 -4.32 4.95
C ILE A 374 -8.90 -5.70 5.37
N TYR A 375 -7.94 -6.24 4.62
CA TYR A 375 -7.31 -7.52 4.89
C TYR A 375 -5.91 -7.31 5.47
N ARG A 376 -5.62 -7.92 6.61
CA ARG A 376 -4.34 -7.77 7.33
C ARG A 376 -3.67 -9.11 7.52
N ASP A 377 -2.36 -9.15 7.34
CA ASP A 377 -1.54 -10.30 7.71
C ASP A 377 -1.61 -10.50 9.23
N LYS A 378 -2.19 -11.61 9.63
CA LYS A 378 -2.49 -11.90 11.03
C LYS A 378 -1.24 -12.07 11.87
N ASP A 379 -0.23 -12.73 11.31
CA ASP A 379 0.89 -13.33 12.03
C ASP A 379 2.25 -13.12 11.35
N TYR A 380 2.33 -12.25 10.33
CA TYR A 380 3.55 -11.93 9.57
C TYR A 380 4.08 -13.11 8.76
N THR A 381 3.20 -14.07 8.44
CA THR A 381 3.56 -15.24 7.63
C THR A 381 2.81 -15.31 6.31
N GLY A 382 2.12 -14.23 5.93
CA GLY A 382 1.29 -14.18 4.73
C GLY A 382 -0.13 -14.70 4.94
N ASN A 383 -0.58 -14.86 6.18
CA ASN A 383 -1.93 -15.32 6.50
C ASN A 383 -2.88 -14.13 6.67
N TYR A 384 -3.46 -13.66 5.56
CA TYR A 384 -4.35 -12.51 5.58
C TYR A 384 -5.77 -12.88 6.03
N GLU A 385 -6.35 -12.08 6.92
CA GLU A 385 -7.74 -12.20 7.32
C GLU A 385 -8.47 -10.87 7.19
N LEU A 386 -9.77 -10.93 6.89
CA LEU A 386 -10.63 -9.74 6.89
C LEU A 386 -10.68 -9.17 8.31
N LYS A 387 -10.25 -7.92 8.47
CA LYS A 387 -10.29 -7.21 9.75
C LYS A 387 -11.47 -6.28 9.89
N TYR A 388 -11.74 -5.52 8.85
CA TYR A 388 -12.80 -4.53 8.83
C TYR A 388 -13.52 -4.54 7.50
N SER A 389 -14.83 -4.30 7.55
CA SER A 389 -15.67 -4.07 6.38
C SER A 389 -16.53 -2.85 6.66
N LEU A 390 -16.56 -1.89 5.72
CA LEU A 390 -17.17 -0.58 5.92
C LEU A 390 -17.81 -0.09 4.62
N SER A 391 -19.05 0.36 4.69
CA SER A 391 -19.71 1.02 3.56
C SER A 391 -19.26 2.48 3.47
N LEU A 392 -18.77 2.89 2.30
CA LEU A 392 -18.31 4.25 2.02
C LEU A 392 -19.49 5.17 1.69
N THR A 393 -20.40 5.31 2.64
CA THR A 393 -21.56 6.23 2.54
C THR A 393 -21.11 7.68 2.72
N LYS A 394 -21.81 8.60 2.04
CA LYS A 394 -21.56 10.05 2.12
C LYS A 394 -22.24 10.69 3.32
#